data_AF-A0A7V8NJ15-F1
#
_entry.id   AF-A0A7V8NJ15-F1
#
_cell.length_a   1.000
_cell.length_b   1.000
_cell.length_c   1.000
_cell.angle_alpha   90.00
_cell.angle_beta   90.00
_cell.angle_gamma   90.00
#
_symmetry.space_group_name_H-M   'P 1'
#
loop_
_entity.id
_entity.type
_entity.pdbx_description
1 polymer ?
#
loop_
_entity_poly.entity_id
_entity_poly.type
_entity_poly.pdbx_seq_one_letter_code
_entity_poly.pdbx_strand_id
1 'polypeptide(L)'
;MSETGEPRAEPVLETAYRTVFDGWPTAEPAPDGLLVLSGELTSDEVGLALAVLVDYNQCDPDGPDDRGSESDPAMNLPNLAPAPDPDPASDLVPGLNPASTPDPVPGSEGEAALRRLGQLTRVEHLLIPGGLRLRDPATGRTITPGCCSGLEDWPEWTELFDGEVPWLGHDPTPQVELRGTTAYFWPDARRTPSTGDGDADRADRRPTPTDGFPSSTADAGPRDPEQSLDTALVVDADCLERLLTEVREDLHGFVAAVERWALRYAPTHLTALRESLTDGLALSDDVPSGRTG
;
A
#
# COMPACT_ATOMS: atom_id res chain seq x y z
N MET A 1 17.25 31.21 5.76
CA MET A 1 16.76 31.19 4.38
C MET A 1 16.11 29.83 4.22
N SER A 2 14.82 29.75 4.56
CA SER A 2 14.06 28.51 4.42
C SER A 2 13.84 28.31 2.93
N GLU A 3 14.37 27.24 2.37
CA GLU A 3 13.90 26.75 1.08
C GLU A 3 12.41 26.47 1.25
N THR A 4 11.56 27.32 0.69
CA THR A 4 10.13 27.04 0.52
C THR A 4 10.03 25.86 -0.43
N GLY A 5 10.03 24.64 0.12
CA GLY A 5 9.85 23.43 -0.67
C GLY A 5 8.43 23.37 -1.22
N GLU A 6 8.30 23.02 -2.48
CA GLU A 6 7.02 22.81 -3.13
C GLU A 6 6.35 21.52 -2.62
N PRO A 7 5.01 21.44 -2.65
CA PRO A 7 4.31 20.19 -2.40
C PRO A 7 4.82 19.06 -3.30
N ARG A 8 4.78 17.83 -2.77
CA ARG A 8 5.11 16.57 -3.43
C ARG A 8 3.98 15.57 -3.25
N ALA A 9 3.80 14.69 -4.23
CA ALA A 9 2.89 13.56 -4.17
C ALA A 9 3.71 12.29 -4.38
N GLU A 10 3.65 11.38 -3.43
CA GLU A 10 4.42 10.14 -3.44
C GLU A 10 3.44 8.97 -3.63
N PRO A 11 3.58 8.14 -4.67
CA PRO A 11 2.85 6.88 -4.75
C PRO A 11 3.41 5.94 -3.68
N VAL A 12 2.56 5.49 -2.76
CA VAL A 12 2.97 4.63 -1.65
C VAL A 12 2.21 3.31 -1.65
N LEU A 13 2.93 2.25 -1.28
CA LEU A 13 2.40 0.92 -1.01
C LEU A 13 2.36 0.68 0.50
N GLU A 14 1.24 0.20 1.01
CA GLU A 14 1.09 -0.21 2.40
C GLU A 14 1.74 -1.58 2.65
N THR A 15 2.65 -1.64 3.61
CA THR A 15 3.50 -2.81 3.90
C THR A 15 3.21 -3.42 5.28
N ALA A 16 2.23 -2.89 6.01
CA ALA A 16 1.89 -3.29 7.38
C ALA A 16 1.30 -4.71 7.50
N TYR A 17 0.74 -5.27 6.41
CA TYR A 17 0.04 -6.57 6.42
C TYR A 17 0.95 -7.79 6.32
N ARG A 18 2.20 -7.71 6.77
CA ARG A 18 3.16 -8.75 6.41
C ARG A 18 3.02 -10.01 7.26
N THR A 19 2.77 -11.12 6.58
CA THR A 19 3.15 -12.46 7.04
C THR A 19 4.63 -12.74 6.69
N VAL A 20 5.25 -13.71 7.35
CA VAL A 20 6.64 -14.12 7.05
C VAL A 20 6.72 -14.65 5.61
N PHE A 21 7.60 -14.08 4.80
CA PHE A 21 7.74 -14.40 3.37
C PHE A 21 9.17 -14.78 3.03
N ASP A 22 9.36 -16.02 2.56
CA ASP A 22 10.68 -16.63 2.30
C ASP A 22 10.92 -16.93 0.79
N GLY A 23 10.18 -16.27 -0.10
CA GLY A 23 10.27 -16.50 -1.55
C GLY A 23 11.48 -15.88 -2.25
N TRP A 24 11.92 -14.71 -1.76
CA TRP A 24 13.05 -13.92 -2.25
C TRP A 24 13.47 -12.90 -1.17
N PRO A 25 14.67 -12.28 -1.28
CA PRO A 25 15.10 -11.25 -0.35
C PRO A 25 14.15 -10.06 -0.32
N THR A 26 13.80 -9.60 0.89
CA THR A 26 12.92 -8.43 1.10
C THR A 26 13.48 -7.52 2.18
N ALA A 27 13.34 -6.21 1.99
CA ALA A 27 13.70 -5.23 2.99
C ALA A 27 12.77 -5.30 4.21
N GLU A 28 13.21 -4.75 5.34
CA GLU A 28 12.34 -4.50 6.48
C GLU A 28 11.38 -3.35 6.15
N PRO A 29 10.08 -3.46 6.50
CA PRO A 29 9.12 -2.37 6.33
C PRO A 29 9.56 -1.09 7.05
N ALA A 30 9.25 0.05 6.44
CA ALA A 30 9.43 1.33 7.09
C ALA A 30 8.53 1.44 8.34
N PRO A 31 8.93 2.21 9.38
CA PRO A 31 8.14 2.34 10.61
C PRO A 31 6.74 2.93 10.43
N ASP A 32 6.53 3.72 9.38
CA ASP A 32 5.22 4.29 9.01
C ASP A 32 4.37 3.32 8.17
N GLY A 33 4.90 2.12 7.87
CA GLY A 33 4.21 1.10 7.09
C GLY A 33 4.06 1.44 5.61
N LEU A 34 4.70 2.49 5.11
CA LEU A 34 4.53 2.97 3.74
C LEU A 34 5.84 2.91 2.95
N LEU A 35 5.82 2.21 1.81
CA LEU A 35 6.94 2.15 0.87
C LEU A 35 6.66 3.05 -0.33
N VAL A 36 7.54 4.01 -0.62
CA VAL A 36 7.41 4.87 -1.81
C VAL A 36 7.78 4.08 -3.06
N LEU A 37 6.87 4.02 -4.04
CA LEU A 37 7.08 3.30 -5.30
C LEU A 37 7.75 4.21 -6.32
N SER A 38 9.08 4.12 -6.43
CA SER A 38 9.86 4.90 -7.40
C SER A 38 10.97 4.09 -8.08
N GLY A 39 11.67 4.72 -9.03
CA GLY A 39 12.84 4.13 -9.69
C GLY A 39 14.07 3.93 -8.79
N GLU A 40 14.07 4.55 -7.60
CA GLU A 40 15.18 4.55 -6.64
C GLU A 40 15.13 3.36 -5.66
N LEU A 41 14.07 2.54 -5.73
CA LEU A 41 13.93 1.36 -4.89
C LEU A 41 15.13 0.40 -5.05
N THR A 42 15.66 -0.04 -3.92
CA THR A 42 16.66 -1.10 -3.87
C THR A 42 16.04 -2.44 -4.27
N SER A 43 16.89 -3.43 -4.61
CA SER A 43 16.41 -4.77 -4.97
C SER A 43 15.57 -5.43 -3.87
N ASP A 44 15.89 -5.20 -2.60
CA ASP A 44 15.20 -5.82 -1.47
C ASP A 44 13.87 -5.09 -1.18
N GLU A 45 13.79 -3.78 -1.42
CA GLU A 45 12.53 -3.03 -1.35
C GLU A 45 11.59 -3.38 -2.49
N VAL A 46 12.10 -3.61 -3.71
CA VAL A 46 11.30 -4.18 -4.80
C VAL A 46 10.80 -5.57 -4.43
N GLY A 47 11.63 -6.39 -3.79
CA GLY A 47 11.23 -7.68 -3.25
C GLY A 47 10.11 -7.54 -2.21
N LEU A 48 10.21 -6.57 -1.31
CA LEU A 48 9.15 -6.26 -0.34
C LEU A 48 7.83 -5.89 -1.04
N ALA A 49 7.89 -4.98 -2.03
CA ALA A 49 6.72 -4.56 -2.78
C ALA A 49 6.02 -5.72 -3.47
N LEU A 50 6.77 -6.57 -4.18
CA LEU A 50 6.20 -7.73 -4.87
C LEU A 50 5.65 -8.78 -3.91
N ALA A 51 6.24 -8.95 -2.72
CA ALA A 51 5.73 -9.86 -1.71
C ALA A 51 4.36 -9.39 -1.20
N VAL A 52 4.20 -8.09 -0.93
CA VAL A 52 2.92 -7.49 -0.53
C VAL A 52 1.87 -7.65 -1.62
N LEU A 53 2.21 -7.33 -2.88
CA LEU A 53 1.28 -7.47 -4.00
C LEU A 53 0.81 -8.91 -4.19
N VAL A 54 1.74 -9.86 -4.09
CA VAL A 54 1.42 -11.30 -4.16
C VAL A 54 0.45 -11.71 -3.06
N ASP A 55 0.70 -11.31 -1.81
CA ASP A 55 -0.14 -11.70 -0.67
C ASP A 55 -1.53 -11.06 -0.78
N TYR A 56 -1.58 -9.75 -1.02
CA TYR A 56 -2.81 -8.96 -1.07
C TYR A 56 -3.78 -9.45 -2.16
N ASN A 57 -3.26 -9.77 -3.34
CA ASN A 57 -4.07 -10.22 -4.49
C ASN A 57 -4.38 -11.72 -4.48
N GLN A 58 -3.97 -12.44 -3.44
CA GLN A 58 -4.23 -13.88 -3.28
C GLN A 58 -5.10 -14.19 -2.07
N CYS A 59 -5.47 -13.18 -1.29
CA CYS A 59 -6.52 -13.32 -0.29
C CYS A 59 -7.86 -13.57 -0.99
N ASP A 60 -8.43 -14.75 -0.77
CA ASP A 60 -9.75 -15.14 -1.26
C ASP A 60 -10.81 -14.14 -0.75
N PRO A 61 -11.54 -13.42 -1.63
CA PRO A 61 -12.63 -12.53 -1.21
C PRO A 61 -13.85 -13.30 -0.66
N ASP A 62 -13.97 -14.59 -0.97
CA ASP A 62 -15.02 -15.49 -0.48
C ASP A 62 -14.55 -16.40 0.67
N GLY A 63 -13.29 -16.25 1.09
CA GLY A 63 -12.74 -16.92 2.27
C GLY A 63 -13.35 -16.37 3.56
N PRO A 64 -13.32 -17.11 4.68
CA PRO A 64 -13.69 -16.53 5.96
C PRO A 64 -12.82 -15.28 6.20
N ASP A 65 -13.46 -14.20 6.63
CA ASP A 65 -12.80 -12.95 7.02
C ASP A 65 -11.89 -13.20 8.23
N ASP A 66 -10.68 -13.70 7.96
CA ASP A 66 -9.60 -13.77 8.93
C ASP A 66 -8.89 -12.41 9.06
N ARG A 67 -9.30 -11.37 8.31
CA ARG A 67 -8.72 -10.01 8.38
C ARG A 67 -9.28 -9.18 9.55
N GLY A 68 -10.07 -9.79 10.43
CA GLY A 68 -10.66 -9.13 11.61
C GLY A 68 -10.67 -9.93 12.91
N SER A 69 -10.00 -11.09 12.99
CA SER A 69 -10.01 -11.91 14.22
C SER A 69 -8.67 -12.54 14.58
N GLU A 70 -7.55 -11.86 14.33
CA GLU A 70 -6.35 -12.11 15.14
C GLU A 70 -6.53 -11.42 16.49
N SER A 71 -7.00 -12.20 17.46
CA SER A 71 -6.85 -11.86 18.86
C SER A 71 -5.37 -11.58 19.11
N ASP A 72 -5.07 -10.34 19.49
CA ASP A 72 -3.81 -9.83 20.04
C ASP A 72 -2.85 -10.95 20.52
N PRO A 73 -1.70 -11.17 19.87
CA PRO A 73 -0.75 -12.22 20.25
C PRO A 73 -0.12 -11.99 21.63
N ALA A 74 -0.43 -10.86 22.31
CA ALA A 74 -0.02 -10.62 23.68
C ALA A 74 -0.82 -11.38 24.76
N MET A 75 -1.91 -12.09 24.44
CA MET A 75 -2.82 -12.64 25.47
C MET A 75 -3.11 -14.14 25.46
N ASN A 76 -2.43 -14.96 24.65
CA ASN A 76 -2.61 -16.41 24.74
C ASN A 76 -1.28 -17.19 24.67
N LEU A 77 -0.49 -17.12 25.73
CA LEU A 77 0.55 -18.11 26.00
C LEU A 77 -0.11 -19.39 26.55
N PRO A 78 -0.08 -20.54 25.86
CA PRO A 78 -0.26 -21.81 26.53
C PRO A 78 0.91 -22.01 27.49
N ASN A 79 0.59 -22.28 28.76
CA ASN A 79 1.54 -22.67 29.80
C ASN A 79 2.31 -23.93 29.39
N LEU A 80 3.45 -23.77 28.72
CA LEU A 80 4.40 -24.85 28.44
C LEU A 80 5.32 -25.00 29.65
N ALA A 81 5.30 -26.20 30.23
CA ALA A 81 6.26 -26.64 31.25
C ALA A 81 7.72 -26.44 30.75
N PRO A 82 8.68 -26.19 31.65
CA PRO A 82 10.07 -25.94 31.27
C PRO A 82 10.69 -27.13 30.54
N ALA A 83 11.37 -26.85 29.44
CA ALA A 83 12.15 -27.82 28.67
C ALA A 83 13.34 -28.37 29.50
N PRO A 84 13.73 -29.64 29.31
CA PRO A 84 14.94 -30.19 29.93
C PRO A 84 16.22 -29.65 29.25
N ASP A 85 17.27 -29.48 30.06
CA ASP A 85 18.60 -28.97 29.65
C ASP A 85 19.22 -29.74 28.47
N PRO A 86 19.93 -29.08 27.54
CA PRO A 86 20.68 -29.76 26.49
C PRO A 86 22.04 -30.30 27.00
N ASP A 87 22.31 -31.56 26.65
CA ASP A 87 23.56 -32.29 26.90
C ASP A 87 24.70 -31.78 26.00
N PRO A 88 25.92 -31.50 26.52
CA PRO A 88 27.01 -30.97 25.72
C PRO A 88 27.95 -32.06 25.21
N ALA A 89 27.90 -32.35 23.91
CA ALA A 89 29.06 -32.61 23.03
C ALA A 89 28.62 -33.26 21.70
N SER A 90 29.02 -32.66 20.57
CA SER A 90 29.95 -33.33 19.64
C SER A 90 30.37 -32.43 18.47
N ASP A 91 31.67 -32.17 18.46
CA ASP A 91 32.59 -32.33 17.34
C ASP A 91 32.61 -31.36 16.14
N LEU A 92 33.65 -30.53 16.23
CA LEU A 92 34.45 -29.91 15.19
C LEU A 92 34.74 -30.83 13.98
N VAL A 93 34.61 -30.29 12.77
CA VAL A 93 35.45 -30.66 11.62
C VAL A 93 35.87 -29.39 10.85
N PRO A 94 37.18 -29.15 10.60
CA PRO A 94 37.64 -28.02 9.81
C PRO A 94 38.12 -28.39 8.39
N GLY A 95 37.82 -27.53 7.40
CA GLY A 95 38.75 -27.20 6.30
C GLY A 95 38.28 -27.31 4.84
N LEU A 96 38.47 -26.19 4.09
CA LEU A 96 38.66 -25.99 2.62
C LEU A 96 37.37 -25.94 1.76
N ASN A 97 37.07 -24.95 0.88
CA ASN A 97 37.75 -23.82 0.22
C ASN A 97 36.71 -22.76 -0.22
N PRO A 98 37.07 -21.47 -0.46
CA PRO A 98 36.18 -20.47 -1.04
C PRO A 98 36.39 -20.31 -2.56
N ALA A 99 35.45 -20.79 -3.38
CA ALA A 99 35.33 -20.36 -4.77
C ALA A 99 33.91 -20.66 -5.31
N SER A 100 33.24 -19.60 -5.74
CA SER A 100 31.97 -19.58 -6.50
C SER A 100 30.77 -20.19 -5.78
N THR A 101 30.04 -19.37 -5.03
CA THR A 101 28.64 -19.65 -4.69
C THR A 101 27.84 -19.75 -6.00
N PRO A 102 27.24 -20.91 -6.35
CA PRO A 102 26.19 -20.92 -7.36
C PRO A 102 25.00 -20.10 -6.85
N ASP A 103 24.25 -19.46 -7.75
CA ASP A 103 23.01 -18.76 -7.41
C ASP A 103 22.11 -19.71 -6.59
N PRO A 104 21.46 -19.24 -5.51
CA PRO A 104 20.59 -20.09 -4.72
C PRO A 104 19.44 -20.57 -5.60
N VAL A 105 19.36 -21.89 -5.82
CA VAL A 105 18.15 -22.52 -6.34
C VAL A 105 17.06 -22.23 -5.30
N PRO A 106 15.94 -21.59 -5.67
CA PRO A 106 14.88 -21.33 -4.72
C PRO A 106 14.44 -22.65 -4.10
N GLY A 107 14.40 -22.72 -2.76
CA GLY A 107 13.80 -23.86 -2.06
C GLY A 107 12.33 -24.04 -2.46
N SER A 108 11.66 -25.09 -1.97
CA SER A 108 10.23 -25.34 -2.26
C SER A 108 9.32 -24.13 -2.00
N GLU A 109 9.70 -23.26 -1.05
CA GLU A 109 9.02 -22.00 -0.76
C GLU A 109 9.24 -20.94 -1.85
N GLY A 110 10.46 -20.82 -2.37
CA GLY A 110 10.77 -19.94 -3.51
C GLY A 110 10.08 -20.38 -4.80
N GLU A 111 9.98 -21.69 -5.06
CA GLU A 111 9.18 -22.18 -6.20
C GLU A 111 7.69 -21.88 -6.03
N ALA A 112 7.15 -22.03 -4.80
CA ALA A 112 5.77 -21.68 -4.49
C ALA A 112 5.53 -20.17 -4.65
N ALA A 113 6.49 -19.33 -4.24
CA ALA A 113 6.42 -17.89 -4.39
C ALA A 113 6.45 -17.46 -5.86
N LEU A 114 7.30 -18.07 -6.69
CA LEU A 114 7.31 -17.81 -8.14
C LEU A 114 6.02 -18.25 -8.83
N ARG A 115 5.40 -19.34 -8.39
CA ARG A 115 4.06 -19.73 -8.88
C ARG A 115 2.99 -18.70 -8.51
N ARG A 116 3.01 -18.20 -7.28
CA ARG A 116 2.13 -17.14 -6.79
C ARG A 116 2.34 -15.84 -7.57
N LEU A 117 3.59 -15.46 -7.84
CA LEU A 117 3.91 -14.34 -8.72
C LEU A 117 3.30 -14.52 -10.12
N GLY A 118 3.38 -15.72 -10.70
CA GLY A 118 2.73 -16.01 -11.97
C GLY A 118 1.19 -16.05 -11.93
N GLN A 119 0.57 -16.12 -10.75
CA GLN A 119 -0.89 -15.95 -10.58
C GLN A 119 -1.23 -14.46 -10.50
N LEU A 120 -0.41 -13.65 -9.82
CA LEU A 120 -0.55 -12.20 -9.77
C LEU A 120 -0.65 -11.60 -11.17
N THR A 121 0.20 -12.03 -12.12
CA THR A 121 0.18 -11.47 -13.49
C THR A 121 -1.05 -11.86 -14.32
N ARG A 122 -2.03 -12.56 -13.73
CA ARG A 122 -3.24 -13.04 -14.41
C ARG A 122 -4.52 -12.57 -13.72
N VAL A 123 -4.40 -11.80 -12.64
CA VAL A 123 -5.58 -11.19 -12.01
C VAL A 123 -6.20 -10.21 -13.00
N GLU A 124 -7.53 -10.16 -13.05
CA GLU A 124 -8.24 -9.25 -13.94
C GLU A 124 -8.11 -7.79 -13.49
N HIS A 125 -8.01 -7.58 -12.17
CA HIS A 125 -7.80 -6.29 -11.54
C HIS A 125 -6.71 -6.42 -10.48
N LEU A 126 -5.60 -5.71 -10.69
CA LEU A 126 -4.49 -5.69 -9.76
C LEU A 126 -4.80 -4.67 -8.66
N LEU A 127 -4.97 -5.14 -7.43
CA LEU A 127 -5.16 -4.29 -6.27
C LEU A 127 -3.80 -3.94 -5.65
N ILE A 128 -3.58 -2.66 -5.38
CA ILE A 128 -2.29 -2.13 -4.93
C ILE A 128 -2.54 -1.34 -3.65
N PRO A 129 -2.47 -1.99 -2.47
CA PRO A 129 -2.85 -1.35 -1.21
C PRO A 129 -1.98 -0.12 -0.94
N GLY A 130 -2.60 1.03 -0.69
CA GLY A 130 -1.88 2.28 -0.46
C GLY A 130 -2.58 3.47 -1.13
N GLY A 131 -1.82 4.31 -1.84
CA GLY A 131 -2.38 5.49 -2.50
C GLY A 131 -1.39 6.62 -2.65
N LEU A 132 -1.89 7.85 -2.78
CA LEU A 132 -1.05 9.04 -2.87
C LEU A 132 -0.83 9.67 -1.50
N ARG A 133 0.44 9.82 -1.12
CA ARG A 133 0.84 10.59 0.05
C ARG A 133 1.27 11.99 -0.38
N LEU A 134 0.52 13.01 0.06
CA LEU A 134 0.90 14.40 -0.18
C LEU A 134 1.81 14.90 0.94
N ARG A 135 2.89 15.58 0.58
CA ARG A 135 3.79 16.26 1.53
C ARG A 135 3.92 17.72 1.15
N ASP A 136 3.81 18.59 2.13
CA ASP A 136 4.13 20.01 1.98
C ASP A 136 5.37 20.31 2.84
N PRO A 137 6.56 20.45 2.23
CA PRO A 137 7.78 20.73 2.97
C PRO A 137 7.79 22.13 3.60
N ALA A 138 7.04 23.08 3.03
CA ALA A 138 6.99 24.45 3.55
C ALA A 138 6.24 24.50 4.90
N THR A 139 5.21 23.68 5.07
CA THR A 139 4.42 23.60 6.32
C THR A 139 4.75 22.38 7.17
N GLY A 140 5.48 21.40 6.63
CA GLY A 140 5.75 20.11 7.25
C GLY A 140 4.54 19.16 7.28
N ARG A 141 3.46 19.47 6.54
CA ARG A 141 2.24 18.66 6.52
C ARG A 141 2.42 17.41 5.69
N THR A 142 1.79 16.32 6.13
CA THR A 142 1.71 15.06 5.39
C THR A 142 0.28 14.57 5.43
N ILE A 143 -0.28 14.28 4.25
CA ILE A 143 -1.59 13.65 4.06
C ILE A 143 -1.29 12.23 3.60
N THR A 144 -1.63 11.24 4.43
CA THR A 144 -1.46 9.82 4.09
C THR A 144 -2.76 9.27 3.50
N PRO A 145 -2.67 8.28 2.59
CA PRO A 145 -3.85 7.53 2.20
C PRO A 145 -4.48 6.82 3.42
N GLY A 146 -5.79 6.69 3.42
CA GLY A 146 -6.54 5.84 4.35
C GLY A 146 -6.42 4.37 3.98
N CYS A 147 -6.86 3.49 4.88
CA CYS A 147 -7.05 2.08 4.55
C CYS A 147 -8.12 1.93 3.45
N CYS A 148 -7.96 0.86 2.67
CA CYS A 148 -8.80 0.52 1.52
C CYS A 148 -8.75 1.47 0.32
N SER A 149 -8.05 2.61 0.37
CA SER A 149 -7.67 3.27 -0.89
C SER A 149 -6.67 2.39 -1.63
N GLY A 150 -6.86 2.28 -2.94
CA GLY A 150 -5.95 1.61 -3.85
C GLY A 150 -5.06 2.62 -4.56
N LEU A 151 -3.78 2.29 -4.73
CA LEU A 151 -2.91 3.09 -5.60
C LEU A 151 -3.33 2.96 -7.07
N GLU A 152 -3.98 1.87 -7.46
CA GLU A 152 -4.57 1.67 -8.80
C GLU A 152 -5.55 2.80 -9.20
N ASP A 153 -6.18 3.45 -8.22
CA ASP A 153 -7.17 4.52 -8.43
C ASP A 153 -6.54 5.92 -8.51
N TRP A 154 -5.20 6.03 -8.47
CA TRP A 154 -4.52 7.32 -8.58
C TRP A 154 -4.93 8.19 -9.80
N PRO A 155 -5.32 7.64 -10.97
CA PRO A 155 -5.76 8.47 -12.09
C PRO A 155 -7.05 9.25 -11.80
N GLU A 156 -7.89 8.78 -10.86
CA GLU A 156 -9.12 9.47 -10.47
C GLU A 156 -8.86 10.88 -9.92
N TRP A 157 -7.65 11.13 -9.41
CA TRP A 157 -7.25 12.45 -8.96
C TRP A 157 -7.25 13.51 -10.08
N THR A 158 -7.18 13.09 -11.35
CA THR A 158 -7.31 14.02 -12.49
C THR A 158 -8.71 14.65 -12.58
N GLU A 159 -9.73 13.98 -12.04
CA GLU A 159 -11.14 14.42 -12.09
C GLU A 159 -11.53 15.31 -10.89
N LEU A 160 -10.60 15.53 -9.94
CA LEU A 160 -10.84 16.30 -8.71
C LEU A 160 -11.43 17.70 -8.98
N PHE A 161 -10.91 18.40 -9.99
CA PHE A 161 -11.37 19.74 -10.34
C PHE A 161 -12.60 19.76 -11.26
N ASP A 162 -13.02 18.60 -11.76
CA ASP A 162 -14.30 18.40 -12.45
C ASP A 162 -15.46 18.12 -11.47
N GLY A 163 -15.15 17.99 -10.17
CA GLY A 163 -16.11 17.84 -9.08
C GLY A 163 -16.23 16.43 -8.52
N GLU A 164 -15.51 15.47 -9.10
CA GLU A 164 -15.43 14.10 -8.61
C GLU A 164 -14.31 14.00 -7.58
N VAL A 165 -14.69 13.91 -6.31
CA VAL A 165 -13.73 13.84 -5.20
C VAL A 165 -13.26 12.39 -5.04
N PRO A 166 -11.96 12.10 -5.20
CA PRO A 166 -11.44 10.74 -5.06
C PRO A 166 -11.63 10.27 -3.62
N TRP A 167 -11.95 9.00 -3.46
CA TRP A 167 -12.07 8.43 -2.13
C TRP A 167 -10.68 8.24 -1.52
N LEU A 168 -10.45 8.84 -0.36
CA LEU A 168 -9.13 8.85 0.28
C LEU A 168 -8.95 7.74 1.33
N GLY A 169 -9.86 6.76 1.37
CA GLY A 169 -9.83 5.63 2.31
C GLY A 169 -10.54 5.88 3.65
N HIS A 170 -10.64 4.82 4.46
CA HIS A 170 -11.08 4.84 5.85
C HIS A 170 -9.87 4.90 6.79
N ASP A 171 -10.06 5.28 8.07
CA ASP A 171 -9.05 5.28 9.17
C ASP A 171 -7.57 4.96 8.75
N PRO A 172 -6.69 5.97 8.58
CA PRO A 172 -6.95 7.40 8.72
C PRO A 172 -8.02 7.88 7.73
N THR A 173 -8.88 8.83 8.12
CA THR A 173 -9.88 9.41 7.21
C THR A 173 -9.43 10.82 6.79
N PRO A 174 -8.42 10.95 5.91
CA PRO A 174 -8.02 12.24 5.37
C PRO A 174 -9.21 12.87 4.63
N GLN A 175 -9.25 14.19 4.63
CA GLN A 175 -10.38 14.93 4.07
C GLN A 175 -9.91 15.86 2.97
N VAL A 176 -10.77 16.04 1.97
CA VAL A 176 -10.56 16.99 0.89
C VAL A 176 -11.82 17.82 0.68
N GLU A 177 -11.62 19.12 0.48
CA GLU A 177 -12.69 20.06 0.12
C GLU A 177 -12.26 20.86 -1.11
N LEU A 178 -13.12 20.90 -2.13
CA LEU A 178 -12.94 21.74 -3.31
C LEU A 178 -13.62 23.09 -3.11
N ARG A 179 -12.89 24.20 -3.26
CA ARG A 179 -13.44 25.56 -3.31
C ARG A 179 -12.97 26.26 -4.57
N GLY A 180 -13.83 26.28 -5.59
CA GLY A 180 -13.46 26.84 -6.90
C GLY A 180 -12.39 25.96 -7.56
N THR A 181 -11.24 26.54 -7.87
CA THR A 181 -10.10 25.85 -8.51
C THR A 181 -9.00 25.51 -7.50
N THR A 182 -9.37 25.31 -6.23
CA THR A 182 -8.42 25.01 -5.15
C THR A 182 -8.97 23.89 -4.28
N ALA A 183 -8.17 22.85 -4.12
CA ALA A 183 -8.41 21.73 -3.22
C ALA A 183 -7.66 21.95 -1.90
N TYR A 184 -8.34 21.68 -0.80
CA TYR A 184 -7.82 21.76 0.55
C TYR A 184 -7.81 20.35 1.14
N PHE A 185 -6.64 19.88 1.54
CA PHE A 185 -6.44 18.55 2.12
C PHE A 185 -6.13 18.65 3.61
N TRP A 186 -6.75 17.80 4.42
CA TRP A 186 -6.46 17.67 5.84
C TRP A 186 -6.08 16.23 6.18
N PRO A 187 -5.10 16.04 7.07
CA PRO A 187 -4.79 14.72 7.59
C PRO A 187 -5.97 14.22 8.42
N ASP A 188 -5.94 12.94 8.80
CA ASP A 188 -6.94 12.36 9.67
C ASP A 188 -7.16 13.21 10.94
N ALA A 189 -8.38 13.69 11.07
CA ALA A 189 -8.84 14.36 12.27
C ALA A 189 -9.07 13.27 13.30
N ARG A 190 -8.02 12.79 13.97
CA ARG A 190 -8.21 11.90 15.13
C ARG A 190 -9.25 12.56 16.03
N ARG A 191 -10.37 11.88 16.29
CA ARG A 191 -11.24 12.24 17.40
C ARG A 191 -10.34 12.43 18.60
N THR A 192 -10.40 13.60 19.23
CA THR A 192 -9.91 13.71 20.60
C THR A 192 -10.58 12.57 21.38
N PRO A 193 -9.84 11.73 22.12
CA PRO A 193 -10.47 10.70 22.92
C PRO A 193 -11.40 11.42 23.87
N SER A 194 -12.71 11.21 23.67
CA SER A 194 -13.72 11.80 24.54
C SER A 194 -13.42 11.30 25.94
N THR A 195 -12.89 12.18 26.77
CA THR A 195 -12.88 11.96 28.21
C THR A 195 -14.33 11.84 28.65
N GLY A 196 -14.79 10.60 28.82
CA GLY A 196 -16.01 10.21 29.52
C GLY A 196 -17.30 10.43 28.75
N ASP A 197 -17.87 9.36 28.21
CA ASP A 197 -18.99 8.72 28.91
C ASP A 197 -19.18 7.31 28.34
N GLY A 198 -19.33 6.33 29.23
CA GLY A 198 -19.51 4.95 28.84
C GLY A 198 -20.88 4.74 28.23
N ASP A 199 -20.95 4.13 27.05
CA ASP A 199 -22.15 3.43 26.62
C ASP A 199 -21.74 2.18 25.81
N ALA A 200 -21.53 1.10 26.57
CA ALA A 200 -21.26 -0.23 26.06
C ALA A 200 -22.59 -0.89 25.66
N ASP A 201 -23.24 -0.45 24.56
CA ASP A 201 -24.40 -1.21 24.06
C ASP A 201 -24.80 -0.97 22.59
N ARG A 202 -23.88 -0.57 21.70
CA ARG A 202 -24.20 -0.37 20.25
C ARG A 202 -23.54 -1.35 19.29
N ALA A 203 -22.92 -2.42 19.79
CA ALA A 203 -22.15 -3.37 18.98
C ALA A 203 -22.98 -4.48 18.28
N ASP A 204 -24.33 -4.44 18.29
CA ASP A 204 -25.14 -5.58 17.84
C ASP A 204 -26.16 -5.28 16.73
N ARG A 205 -25.77 -4.50 15.71
CA ARG A 205 -26.52 -4.47 14.44
C ARG A 205 -25.61 -4.71 13.25
N ARG A 206 -25.52 -5.97 12.85
CA ARG A 206 -24.95 -6.44 11.59
C ARG A 206 -25.83 -5.96 10.41
N PRO A 207 -25.30 -5.26 9.40
CA PRO A 207 -26.03 -5.05 8.16
C PRO A 207 -26.08 -6.38 7.37
N THR A 208 -27.25 -6.72 6.85
CA THR A 208 -27.46 -7.91 6.01
C THR A 208 -27.02 -7.66 4.57
N PRO A 209 -26.45 -8.64 3.85
CA PRO A 209 -26.01 -8.48 2.47
C PRO A 209 -27.21 -8.61 1.53
N THR A 210 -27.90 -7.51 1.26
CA THR A 210 -28.83 -7.46 0.10
C THR A 210 -29.06 -6.07 -0.49
N ASP A 211 -28.33 -5.05 -0.08
CA ASP A 211 -28.40 -3.75 -0.75
C ASP A 211 -27.21 -3.65 -1.71
N GLY A 212 -27.53 -3.51 -3.00
CA GLY A 212 -26.54 -3.38 -4.07
C GLY A 212 -25.59 -2.20 -3.83
N PHE A 213 -24.43 -2.26 -4.49
CA PHE A 213 -23.43 -1.20 -4.54
C PHE A 213 -24.08 0.18 -4.44
N PRO A 214 -23.83 0.94 -3.36
CA PRO A 214 -24.33 2.29 -3.29
C PRO A 214 -23.62 3.11 -4.36
N SER A 215 -24.42 3.68 -5.25
CA SER A 215 -24.00 4.77 -6.11
C SER A 215 -23.36 5.86 -5.25
N SER A 216 -22.20 6.34 -5.71
CA SER A 216 -21.49 7.58 -5.37
C SER A 216 -22.23 8.53 -4.41
N THR A 217 -21.53 8.96 -3.33
CA THR A 217 -21.77 10.11 -2.41
C THR A 217 -22.02 9.86 -0.91
N ALA A 218 -21.93 8.65 -0.35
CA ALA A 218 -22.40 8.46 1.04
C ALA A 218 -21.50 7.60 1.96
N ASP A 219 -20.28 8.04 2.29
CA ASP A 219 -19.73 7.82 3.65
C ASP A 219 -18.58 8.78 4.03
N ALA A 220 -18.72 10.07 3.68
CA ALA A 220 -17.93 11.08 4.38
C ALA A 220 -18.52 11.21 5.78
N GLY A 221 -17.82 10.69 6.79
CA GLY A 221 -18.22 10.79 8.20
C GLY A 221 -18.60 12.22 8.62
N PRO A 222 -19.33 12.40 9.73
CA PRO A 222 -19.85 13.71 10.12
C PRO A 222 -18.74 14.76 10.17
N ARG A 223 -18.90 15.81 9.36
CA ARG A 223 -17.99 16.97 9.25
C ARG A 223 -17.69 17.54 10.62
N ASP A 224 -16.42 17.63 10.99
CA ASP A 224 -16.01 18.38 12.17
C ASP A 224 -16.11 19.88 11.86
N PRO A 225 -16.92 20.66 12.61
CA PRO A 225 -17.26 22.04 12.25
C PRO A 225 -16.12 23.08 12.40
N GLU A 226 -14.88 22.68 12.69
CA GLU A 226 -13.76 23.59 12.93
C GLU A 226 -12.44 23.21 12.25
N GLN A 227 -12.47 22.65 11.03
CA GLN A 227 -11.22 22.54 10.25
C GLN A 227 -10.80 23.91 9.73
N SER A 228 -9.74 24.47 10.33
CA SER A 228 -9.16 25.72 9.87
C SER A 228 -8.52 25.54 8.48
N LEU A 229 -8.73 26.51 7.60
CA LEU A 229 -8.00 26.58 6.32
C LEU A 229 -6.49 26.70 6.54
N ASP A 230 -6.09 27.28 7.67
CA ASP A 230 -4.68 27.48 8.00
C ASP A 230 -3.95 26.16 8.22
N THR A 231 -4.68 25.07 8.50
CA THR A 231 -4.15 23.71 8.72
C THR A 231 -4.21 22.81 7.48
N ALA A 232 -4.82 23.28 6.39
CA ALA A 232 -4.91 22.50 5.15
C ALA A 232 -3.58 22.50 4.39
N LEU A 233 -3.30 21.41 3.67
CA LEU A 233 -2.40 21.42 2.53
C LEU A 233 -3.22 21.90 1.32
N VAL A 234 -2.75 22.94 0.64
CA VAL A 234 -3.49 23.61 -0.43
C VAL A 234 -2.88 23.24 -1.78
N VAL A 235 -3.72 22.78 -2.71
CA VAL A 235 -3.34 22.38 -4.06
C VAL A 235 -4.28 23.05 -5.05
N ASP A 236 -3.75 23.80 -6.01
CA ASP A 236 -4.50 24.28 -7.17
C ASP A 236 -4.36 23.33 -8.36
N ALA A 237 -5.12 23.58 -9.44
CA ALA A 237 -5.13 22.72 -10.63
C ALA A 237 -3.74 22.52 -11.25
N ASP A 238 -2.98 23.60 -11.46
CA ASP A 238 -1.64 23.55 -12.04
C ASP A 238 -0.67 22.76 -11.14
N CYS A 239 -0.77 22.94 -9.82
CA CYS A 239 0.00 22.18 -8.86
C CYS A 239 -0.37 20.69 -8.91
N LEU A 240 -1.66 20.35 -8.97
CA LEU A 240 -2.11 18.96 -9.05
C LEU A 240 -1.62 18.27 -10.33
N GLU A 241 -1.73 18.92 -11.49
CA GLU A 241 -1.24 18.36 -12.75
C GLU A 241 0.26 18.03 -12.70
N ARG A 242 1.05 18.92 -12.09
CA ARG A 242 2.47 18.69 -11.87
C ARG A 242 2.71 17.52 -10.91
N LEU A 243 1.99 17.46 -9.79
CA LEU A 243 2.08 16.37 -8.81
C LEU A 243 1.75 15.01 -9.44
N LEU A 244 0.69 14.93 -10.26
CA LEU A 244 0.30 13.70 -10.94
C LEU A 244 1.29 13.31 -12.05
N THR A 245 1.96 14.28 -12.67
CA THR A 245 3.08 14.01 -13.58
C THR A 245 4.25 13.39 -12.82
N GLU A 246 4.64 13.95 -11.67
CA GLU A 246 5.70 13.41 -10.80
C GLU A 246 5.34 11.97 -10.35
N VAL A 247 4.10 11.72 -9.93
CA VAL A 247 3.60 10.37 -9.58
C VAL A 247 3.74 9.39 -10.74
N ARG A 248 3.33 9.79 -11.95
CA ARG A 248 3.44 8.93 -13.14
C ARG A 248 4.91 8.57 -13.43
N GLU A 249 5.82 9.53 -13.32
CA GLU A 249 7.26 9.31 -13.50
C GLU A 249 7.81 8.32 -12.47
N ASP A 250 7.45 8.48 -11.20
CA ASP A 250 7.84 7.58 -10.13
C ASP A 250 7.32 6.14 -10.37
N LEU A 251 6.06 6.00 -10.77
CA LEU A 251 5.45 4.70 -11.08
C LEU A 251 6.11 4.02 -12.29
N HIS A 252 6.44 4.75 -13.35
CA HIS A 252 7.24 4.21 -14.44
C HIS A 252 8.64 3.78 -13.96
N GLY A 253 9.25 4.57 -13.08
CA GLY A 253 10.50 4.23 -12.42
C GLY A 253 10.41 2.91 -11.64
N PHE A 254 9.32 2.73 -10.87
CA PHE A 254 9.04 1.51 -10.13
C PHE A 254 8.91 0.29 -11.07
N VAL A 255 8.13 0.39 -12.15
CA VAL A 255 8.01 -0.69 -13.14
C VAL A 255 9.40 -1.06 -13.70
N ALA A 256 10.24 -0.08 -14.02
CA ALA A 256 11.61 -0.33 -14.48
C ALA A 256 12.49 -0.97 -13.40
N ALA A 257 12.28 -0.65 -12.12
CA ALA A 257 12.98 -1.30 -11.00
C ALA A 257 12.55 -2.76 -10.85
N VAL A 258 11.25 -3.05 -11.02
CA VAL A 258 10.70 -4.42 -11.05
C VAL A 258 11.28 -5.23 -12.21
N GLU A 259 11.43 -4.66 -13.40
CA GLU A 259 12.08 -5.34 -14.53
C GLU A 259 13.51 -5.77 -14.19
N ARG A 260 14.31 -4.87 -13.60
CA ARG A 260 15.69 -5.16 -13.16
C ARG A 260 15.73 -6.27 -12.12
N TRP A 261 14.77 -6.27 -11.20
CA TRP A 261 14.61 -7.31 -10.20
C TRP A 261 14.22 -8.65 -10.82
N ALA A 262 13.25 -8.65 -11.75
CA ALA A 262 12.71 -9.84 -12.39
C ALA A 262 13.78 -10.56 -13.22
N LEU A 263 14.69 -9.83 -13.88
CA LEU A 263 15.84 -10.43 -14.58
C LEU A 263 16.69 -11.34 -13.67
N ARG A 264 16.76 -11.03 -12.37
CA ARG A 264 17.57 -11.77 -11.40
C ARG A 264 16.80 -12.91 -10.76
N TYR A 265 15.55 -12.67 -10.34
CA TYR A 265 14.81 -13.60 -9.49
C TYR A 265 13.67 -14.35 -10.18
N ALA A 266 13.08 -13.77 -11.23
CA ALA A 266 11.90 -14.31 -11.91
C ALA A 266 11.93 -14.09 -13.43
N PRO A 267 13.00 -14.47 -14.16
CA PRO A 267 13.19 -14.08 -15.55
C PRO A 267 12.09 -14.60 -16.48
N THR A 268 11.47 -15.74 -16.14
CA THR A 268 10.34 -16.31 -16.88
C THR A 268 9.05 -15.50 -16.74
N HIS A 269 8.93 -14.65 -15.72
CA HIS A 269 7.75 -13.83 -15.44
C HIS A 269 7.95 -12.36 -15.81
N LEU A 270 9.15 -11.95 -16.23
CA LEU A 270 9.51 -10.54 -16.45
C LEU A 270 8.49 -9.79 -17.33
N THR A 271 8.20 -10.31 -18.53
CA THR A 271 7.30 -9.65 -19.47
C THR A 271 5.89 -9.54 -18.91
N ALA A 272 5.36 -10.64 -18.37
CA ALA A 272 4.01 -10.66 -17.81
C ALA A 272 3.88 -9.75 -16.58
N LEU A 273 4.91 -9.67 -15.74
CA LEU A 273 4.93 -8.82 -14.56
C LEU A 273 4.95 -7.33 -14.94
N ARG A 274 5.79 -6.97 -15.90
CA ARG A 274 5.83 -5.61 -16.48
C ARG A 274 4.46 -5.22 -17.05
N GLU A 275 3.87 -6.07 -17.89
CA GLU A 275 2.58 -5.79 -18.52
C GLU A 275 1.48 -5.64 -17.47
N SER A 276 1.39 -6.58 -16.53
CA SER A 276 0.40 -6.53 -15.45
C SER A 276 0.53 -5.29 -14.56
N LEU A 277 1.74 -4.88 -14.21
CA LEU A 277 1.97 -3.66 -13.43
C LEU A 277 1.69 -2.38 -14.23
N THR A 278 2.05 -2.35 -15.51
CA THR A 278 1.79 -1.18 -16.38
C THR A 278 0.29 -0.96 -16.53
N ASP A 279 -0.46 -2.03 -16.74
CA ASP A 279 -1.92 -1.98 -16.86
C ASP A 279 -2.58 -1.65 -15.52
N GLY A 280 -2.23 -2.36 -14.44
CA GLY A 280 -2.80 -2.15 -13.10
C GLY A 280 -2.51 -0.76 -12.50
N LEU A 281 -1.41 -0.11 -12.90
CA LEU A 281 -1.09 1.26 -12.50
C LEU A 281 -1.57 2.31 -13.53
N ALA A 282 -2.35 1.92 -14.55
CA ALA A 282 -2.85 2.82 -15.59
C ALA A 282 -1.75 3.68 -16.26
N LEU A 283 -0.59 3.06 -16.49
CA LEU A 283 0.59 3.70 -17.08
C LEU A 283 0.66 3.57 -18.61
N SER A 284 -0.29 2.85 -19.20
CA SER A 284 -0.42 2.76 -20.65
C SER A 284 -0.74 4.13 -21.24
N ASP A 285 -0.10 4.48 -22.36
CA ASP A 285 -0.37 5.70 -23.13
C ASP A 285 -1.78 5.70 -23.79
N ASP A 286 -2.52 4.59 -23.66
CA ASP A 286 -3.86 4.45 -24.18
C ASP A 286 -4.83 5.30 -23.35
N VAL A 287 -5.18 6.46 -23.91
CA VAL A 287 -6.36 7.23 -23.50
C VAL A 287 -7.56 6.28 -23.54
N PRO A 288 -8.29 6.05 -22.43
CA PRO A 288 -9.51 5.27 -22.47
C PRO A 288 -10.46 5.98 -23.43
N SER A 289 -10.66 5.37 -24.60
CA SER A 289 -11.69 5.79 -25.54
C SER A 289 -13.01 5.71 -24.77
N GLY A 290 -13.65 6.88 -24.58
CA GLY A 290 -14.65 7.11 -23.56
C GLY A 290 -15.70 6.03 -23.41
N ARG A 291 -16.07 5.76 -22.16
CA ARG A 291 -17.33 5.09 -21.80
C ARG A 291 -18.47 6.00 -22.24
N THR A 292 -18.98 5.74 -23.45
CA THR A 292 -20.33 6.13 -23.85
C THR A 292 -21.25 4.98 -23.45
N GLY A 293 -22.15 5.25 -22.50
CA GLY A 293 -23.17 4.31 -22.03
C GLY A 293 -24.02 4.93 -20.95
#